data_AF-A0A1V5Z7U2-F1
#
_entry.id   AF-A0A1V5Z7U2-F1
#
_cell.length_a   1.000
_cell.length_b   1.000
_cell.length_c   1.000
_cell.angle_alpha   90.00
_cell.angle_beta   90.00
_cell.angle_gamma   90.00
#
_symmetry.space_group_name_H-M   'P 1'
#
loop_
_entity.id
_entity.type
_entity.pdbx_description
1 polymer ?
#
loop_
_entity_poly.entity_id
_entity_poly.type
_entity_poly.pdbx_seq_one_letter_code
_entity_poly.pdbx_strand_id
1 'polypeptide(L)'
;MPELFPDFIVSEESFRQAKEFWRELVREQMAALGQMGDWAPWTHEEAWSSDPDSVDGAVILSVYSASQNKGLRVQQSATSAHKDKKPFVGGYTDIFGEGILERPIPNLCIDAIPADENLSSIKKIVGYWFDIGIDQTAMQAYLKTETQAKSG
;
A
#
# COMPACT_ATOMS: atom_id res chain seq x y z
N MET A 1 -18.58 4.41 -6.37
CA MET A 1 -18.00 5.73 -6.74
C MET A 1 -16.90 5.52 -7.78
N PRO A 2 -16.44 6.55 -8.52
CA PRO A 2 -15.39 6.31 -9.53
C PRO A 2 -14.06 5.89 -8.88
N GLU A 3 -13.32 5.06 -9.61
CA GLU A 3 -11.91 4.75 -9.35
C GLU A 3 -11.08 6.03 -9.47
N LEU A 4 -10.03 6.19 -8.65
CA LEU A 4 -9.20 7.39 -8.66
C LEU A 4 -8.28 7.47 -9.89
N PHE A 5 -7.79 6.33 -10.36
CA PHE A 5 -6.81 6.25 -11.46
C PHE A 5 -7.26 5.20 -12.49
N PRO A 6 -8.42 5.37 -13.16
CA PRO A 6 -8.99 4.35 -14.05
C PRO A 6 -8.08 4.00 -15.25
N ASP A 7 -7.23 4.93 -15.66
CA ASP A 7 -6.28 4.77 -16.77
C ASP A 7 -4.88 4.34 -16.29
N PHE A 8 -4.72 3.94 -15.03
CA PHE A 8 -3.43 3.60 -14.40
C PHE A 8 -2.56 2.65 -15.25
N ILE A 9 -3.21 1.66 -15.88
CA ILE A 9 -2.53 0.62 -16.67
C ILE A 9 -2.12 1.12 -18.07
N VAL A 10 -2.86 2.07 -18.64
CA VAL A 10 -2.71 2.47 -20.05
C VAL A 10 -2.11 3.87 -20.24
N SER A 11 -1.91 4.62 -19.15
CA SER A 11 -1.44 5.99 -19.17
C SER A 11 -0.27 6.19 -18.22
N GLU A 12 0.90 6.56 -18.77
CA GLU A 12 2.09 6.94 -18.00
C GLU A 12 1.77 8.08 -17.02
N GLU A 13 0.95 9.04 -17.45
CA GLU A 13 0.53 10.14 -16.59
C GLU A 13 -0.30 9.64 -15.40
N SER A 14 -1.28 8.77 -15.64
CA SER A 14 -2.12 8.21 -14.59
C SER A 14 -1.31 7.34 -13.62
N PHE A 15 -0.36 6.55 -14.14
CA PHE A 15 0.59 5.79 -13.33
C PHE A 15 1.42 6.70 -12.41
N ARG A 16 1.97 7.80 -12.96
CA ARG A 16 2.74 8.78 -12.17
C ARG A 16 1.88 9.46 -11.11
N GLN A 17 0.64 9.82 -11.44
CA GLN A 17 -0.32 10.40 -10.48
C GLN A 17 -0.64 9.43 -9.34
N ALA A 18 -0.81 8.14 -9.64
CA ALA A 18 -1.00 7.11 -8.62
C ALA A 18 0.21 7.02 -7.68
N LYS A 19 1.44 6.96 -8.21
CA LYS A 19 2.66 6.96 -7.37
C LYS A 19 2.72 8.17 -6.44
N GLU A 20 2.39 9.35 -6.97
CA GLU A 20 2.39 10.58 -6.18
C GLU A 20 1.32 10.55 -5.08
N PHE A 21 0.12 10.07 -5.39
CA PHE A 21 -0.95 9.91 -4.40
C PHE A 21 -0.52 9.06 -3.21
N TRP A 22 0.11 7.91 -3.44
CA TRP A 22 0.55 7.03 -2.35
C TRP A 22 1.70 7.62 -1.54
N ARG A 23 2.63 8.32 -2.19
CA ARG A 23 3.69 9.06 -1.50
C ARG A 23 3.12 10.16 -0.61
N GLU A 24 2.14 10.90 -1.12
CA GLU A 24 1.49 11.95 -0.37
C GLU A 24 0.67 11.40 0.80
N LEU A 25 -0.06 10.31 0.61
CA LEU A 25 -0.76 9.63 1.69
C LEU A 25 0.20 9.23 2.82
N VAL A 26 1.33 8.61 2.49
CA VAL A 26 2.36 8.25 3.49
C VAL A 26 2.95 9.49 4.15
N ARG A 27 3.22 10.56 3.40
CA ARG A 27 3.70 11.83 3.95
C ARG A 27 2.72 12.44 4.94
N GLU A 28 1.43 12.45 4.62
CA GLU A 28 0.37 12.91 5.52
C GLU A 28 0.33 12.08 6.82
N GLN A 29 0.43 10.75 6.74
CA GLN A 29 0.45 9.89 7.93
C GLN A 29 1.70 10.13 8.80
N MET A 30 2.87 10.26 8.18
CA MET A 30 4.10 10.61 8.91
C MET A 30 3.97 11.96 9.62
N ALA A 31 3.46 12.98 8.92
CA ALA A 31 3.28 14.30 9.49
C ALA A 31 2.32 14.29 10.69
N ALA A 32 1.19 13.57 10.58
CA ALA A 32 0.20 13.45 11.64
C ALA A 32 0.76 12.79 12.92
N LEU A 33 1.74 11.90 12.78
CA LEU A 33 2.37 11.19 13.89
C LEU A 33 3.70 11.80 14.36
N GLY A 34 4.14 12.91 13.75
CA GLY A 34 5.42 13.53 14.05
C GLY A 34 6.64 12.71 13.61
N GLN A 35 6.48 11.83 12.64
CA GLN A 35 7.48 10.87 12.12
C GLN A 35 8.08 11.33 10.78
N MET A 36 8.10 12.63 10.52
CA MET A 36 8.62 13.17 9.25
C MET A 36 10.09 12.80 9.06
N GLY A 37 10.37 12.08 7.97
CA GLY A 37 11.72 11.60 7.63
C GLY A 37 12.08 10.22 8.20
N ASP A 38 11.20 9.59 9.00
CA ASP A 38 11.45 8.26 9.55
C ASP A 38 11.29 7.15 8.52
N TRP A 39 10.45 7.35 7.51
CA TRP A 39 10.19 6.38 6.45
C TRP A 39 10.85 6.84 5.15
N ALA A 40 11.74 6.01 4.62
CA ALA A 40 12.48 6.26 3.40
C ALA A 40 12.16 5.20 2.33
N PRO A 41 12.38 5.49 1.03
CA PRO A 41 12.30 4.48 -0.02
C PRO A 41 13.16 3.26 0.31
N TRP A 42 12.63 2.05 0.01
CA TRP A 42 13.26 0.81 0.48
C TRP A 42 13.52 -0.22 -0.62
N THR A 43 12.46 -0.86 -1.13
CA THR A 43 12.58 -1.87 -2.17
C THR A 43 12.23 -1.29 -3.54
N HIS A 44 12.28 -2.13 -4.57
CA HIS A 44 11.93 -1.72 -5.93
C HIS A 44 10.49 -1.20 -5.98
N GLU A 45 10.32 -0.05 -6.61
CA GLU A 45 9.04 0.42 -7.15
C GLU A 45 9.10 0.30 -8.66
N GLU A 46 8.03 -0.18 -9.26
CA GLU A 46 7.94 -0.34 -10.70
C GLU A 46 7.91 1.02 -11.41
N ALA A 47 8.46 0.98 -12.62
CA ALA A 47 8.37 2.05 -13.60
C ALA A 47 7.21 1.77 -14.54
N TRP A 48 6.65 2.81 -15.15
CA TRP A 48 5.61 2.62 -16.15
C TRP A 48 6.16 1.85 -17.36
N SER A 49 5.27 1.05 -17.96
CA SER A 49 5.52 0.27 -19.16
C SER A 49 4.31 0.39 -20.08
N SER A 50 4.54 0.32 -21.39
CA SER A 50 3.46 0.29 -22.38
C SER A 50 2.73 -1.06 -22.44
N ASP A 51 3.25 -2.09 -21.77
CA ASP A 51 2.62 -3.41 -21.66
C ASP A 51 1.68 -3.45 -20.45
N PRO A 52 0.35 -3.50 -20.65
CA PRO A 52 -0.64 -3.51 -19.58
C PRO A 52 -0.44 -4.63 -18.55
N ASP A 53 0.00 -5.81 -18.99
CA ASP A 53 0.18 -6.97 -18.12
C ASP A 53 1.37 -6.79 -17.18
N SER A 54 2.32 -5.92 -17.54
CA SER A 54 3.45 -5.53 -16.70
C SER A 54 3.14 -4.39 -15.72
N VAL A 55 1.98 -3.74 -15.85
CA VAL A 55 1.57 -2.61 -15.00
C VAL A 55 0.46 -3.01 -14.02
N ASP A 56 -0.35 -4.01 -14.34
CA ASP A 56 -1.36 -4.52 -13.40
C ASP A 56 -0.70 -5.16 -12.17
N GLY A 57 -1.08 -4.71 -10.98
CA GLY A 57 -0.48 -5.17 -9.72
C GLY A 57 0.91 -4.58 -9.45
N ALA A 58 1.29 -3.52 -10.17
CA ALA A 58 2.58 -2.88 -10.05
C ALA A 58 2.86 -2.39 -8.62
N VAL A 59 4.09 -2.61 -8.13
CA VAL A 59 4.56 -2.06 -6.86
C VAL A 59 4.83 -0.57 -7.03
N ILE A 60 3.90 0.28 -6.59
CA ILE A 60 3.97 1.73 -6.83
C ILE A 60 4.54 2.53 -5.67
N LEU A 61 4.67 1.91 -4.50
CA LEU A 61 5.24 2.51 -3.30
C LEU A 61 5.95 1.42 -2.49
N SER A 62 7.18 1.71 -2.06
CA SER A 62 7.88 0.90 -1.05
C SER A 62 8.69 1.76 -0.11
N VAL A 63 8.34 1.73 1.18
CA VAL A 63 9.02 2.49 2.23
C VAL A 63 9.39 1.65 3.43
N TYR A 64 10.42 2.05 4.15
CA TYR A 64 10.93 1.41 5.36
C TYR A 64 11.27 2.44 6.42
N SER A 65 10.94 2.11 7.67
CA SER A 65 11.40 2.84 8.84
C SER A 65 12.47 2.04 9.58
N ALA A 66 13.68 2.60 9.64
CA ALA A 66 14.79 2.01 10.39
C ALA A 66 14.56 2.07 11.91
N SER A 67 13.95 3.15 12.40
CA SER A 67 13.65 3.34 13.82
C SER A 67 12.61 2.33 14.32
N GLN A 68 11.60 2.02 13.50
CA GLN A 68 10.56 1.05 13.82
C GLN A 68 10.89 -0.38 13.36
N ASN A 69 11.84 -0.54 12.44
CA ASN A 69 12.09 -1.79 11.71
C ASN A 69 10.82 -2.34 11.04
N LYS A 70 10.14 -1.50 10.28
CA LYS A 70 8.90 -1.86 9.57
C LYS A 70 8.97 -1.44 8.10
N GLY A 71 8.41 -2.27 7.23
CA GLY A 71 8.21 -1.96 5.82
C GLY A 71 6.74 -1.75 5.48
N LEU A 72 6.48 -0.94 4.45
CA LEU A 72 5.21 -0.87 3.74
C LEU A 72 5.47 -1.03 2.25
N ARG A 73 4.68 -1.87 1.59
CA ARG A 73 4.61 -1.98 0.13
C ARG A 73 3.16 -1.86 -0.33
N VAL A 74 2.96 -1.16 -1.45
CA VAL A 74 1.66 -1.03 -2.08
C VAL A 74 1.74 -1.50 -3.52
N GLN A 75 0.86 -2.43 -3.85
CA GLN A 75 0.57 -2.87 -5.20
C GLN A 75 -0.77 -2.30 -5.63
N GLN A 76 -0.80 -1.74 -6.84
CA GLN A 76 -2.02 -1.17 -7.40
C GLN A 76 -2.40 -1.87 -8.70
N SER A 77 -3.69 -2.15 -8.82
CA SER A 77 -4.33 -2.61 -10.04
C SER A 77 -5.32 -1.56 -10.53
N ALA A 78 -5.91 -1.78 -11.71
CA ALA A 78 -7.06 -1.02 -12.18
C ALA A 78 -8.28 -1.92 -12.41
N THR A 79 -9.49 -1.36 -12.33
CA THR A 79 -10.72 -2.14 -12.60
C THR A 79 -10.78 -2.71 -14.01
N SER A 80 -10.06 -2.09 -14.96
CA SER A 80 -9.98 -2.51 -16.36
C SER A 80 -9.28 -3.86 -16.55
N ALA A 81 -8.34 -4.22 -15.68
CA ALA A 81 -7.60 -5.50 -15.72
C ALA A 81 -8.08 -6.52 -14.66
N HIS A 82 -8.66 -6.05 -13.55
CA HIS A 82 -9.05 -6.94 -12.46
C HIS A 82 -10.33 -7.75 -12.75
N LYS A 83 -10.32 -9.04 -12.40
CA LYS A 83 -11.38 -10.02 -12.75
C LYS A 83 -12.79 -9.59 -12.31
N ASP A 84 -12.90 -9.05 -11.11
CA ASP A 84 -14.19 -8.65 -10.53
C ASP A 84 -14.66 -7.26 -10.97
N LYS A 85 -13.81 -6.49 -11.68
CA LYS A 85 -14.08 -5.13 -12.19
C LYS A 85 -14.65 -4.18 -11.13
N LYS A 86 -14.20 -4.32 -9.88
CA LYS A 86 -14.67 -3.52 -8.74
C LYS A 86 -13.49 -2.97 -7.95
N PRO A 87 -13.60 -1.72 -7.42
CA PRO A 87 -12.65 -1.21 -6.46
C PRO A 87 -12.53 -2.12 -5.23
N PHE A 88 -11.32 -2.27 -4.71
CA PHE A 88 -11.08 -3.00 -3.47
C PHE A 88 -9.85 -2.45 -2.75
N VAL A 89 -9.75 -2.79 -1.46
CA VAL A 89 -8.53 -2.65 -0.68
C VAL A 89 -8.38 -3.93 0.14
N GLY A 90 -7.25 -4.59 -0.06
CA GLY A 90 -6.82 -5.76 0.69
C GLY A 90 -5.43 -5.52 1.27
N GLY A 91 -5.03 -6.38 2.19
CA GLY A 91 -3.68 -6.36 2.69
C GLY A 91 -3.37 -7.59 3.52
N TYR A 92 -2.10 -7.87 3.65
CA TYR A 92 -1.56 -8.93 4.49
C TYR A 92 -0.23 -8.46 5.05
N THR A 93 0.22 -9.13 6.12
CA THR A 93 1.56 -8.91 6.65
C THR A 93 2.46 -10.09 6.31
N ASP A 94 3.74 -9.79 6.12
CA ASP A 94 4.79 -10.77 5.85
C ASP A 94 6.10 -10.34 6.55
N ILE A 95 7.11 -11.20 6.58
CA ILE A 95 8.42 -10.91 7.16
C ILE A 95 9.47 -10.95 6.06
N PHE A 96 10.00 -9.78 5.70
CA PHE A 96 11.09 -9.71 4.73
C PHE A 96 12.42 -10.17 5.36
N GLY A 97 13.11 -11.05 4.65
CA GLY A 97 14.44 -11.53 5.03
C GLY A 97 14.42 -12.55 6.17
N GLU A 98 13.30 -13.22 6.42
CA GLU A 98 13.23 -14.32 7.39
C GLU A 98 14.26 -15.42 7.05
N GLY A 99 15.05 -15.81 8.06
CA GLY A 99 16.13 -16.79 7.89
C GLY A 99 17.38 -16.28 7.14
N ILE A 100 17.40 -15.02 6.68
CA ILE A 100 18.53 -14.43 5.93
C ILE A 100 19.11 -13.22 6.68
N LEU A 101 18.26 -12.31 7.17
CA LEU A 101 18.68 -11.11 7.89
C LEU A 101 18.81 -11.40 9.38
N GLU A 102 19.80 -10.79 10.02
CA GLU A 102 19.96 -10.81 11.49
C GLU A 102 18.72 -10.23 12.19
N ARG A 103 18.12 -9.19 11.60
CA ARG A 103 16.87 -8.59 12.05
C ARG A 103 15.87 -8.56 10.88
N PRO A 104 15.01 -9.59 10.74
CA PRO A 104 13.96 -9.60 9.73
C PRO A 104 13.01 -8.42 9.90
N ILE A 105 12.39 -7.99 8.79
CA ILE A 105 11.59 -6.77 8.73
C ILE A 105 10.11 -7.13 8.54
N PRO A 106 9.26 -6.94 9.56
CA PRO A 106 7.82 -6.95 9.40
C PRO A 106 7.39 -5.98 8.29
N ASN A 107 6.64 -6.48 7.34
CA ASN A 107 6.21 -5.72 6.18
C ASN A 107 4.71 -5.83 5.99
N LEU A 108 4.03 -4.68 5.88
CA LEU A 108 2.66 -4.62 5.41
C LEU A 108 2.65 -4.57 3.87
N CYS A 109 1.90 -5.46 3.24
CA CYS A 109 1.58 -5.40 1.82
C CYS A 109 0.11 -4.96 1.67
N ILE A 110 -0.13 -3.94 0.85
CA ILE A 110 -1.48 -3.48 0.49
C ILE A 110 -1.68 -3.75 -1.00
N ASP A 111 -2.79 -4.40 -1.33
CA ASP A 111 -3.28 -4.58 -2.71
C ASP A 111 -4.52 -3.72 -2.87
N ALA A 112 -4.56 -2.82 -3.85
CA ALA A 112 -5.69 -1.90 -3.99
C ALA A 112 -6.04 -1.55 -5.43
N ILE A 113 -7.34 -1.32 -5.63
CA ILE A 113 -7.87 -0.49 -6.71
C ILE A 113 -8.52 0.71 -6.00
N PRO A 114 -7.79 1.83 -5.84
CA PRO A 114 -8.24 2.94 -5.02
C PRO A 114 -9.44 3.65 -5.64
N ALA A 115 -10.46 3.86 -4.82
CA ALA A 115 -11.67 4.61 -5.16
C ALA A 115 -12.15 5.37 -3.92
N ASP A 116 -12.96 6.41 -4.12
CA ASP A 116 -13.43 7.24 -3.00
C ASP A 116 -14.07 6.43 -1.85
N GLU A 117 -14.79 5.36 -2.19
CA GLU A 117 -15.48 4.49 -1.23
C GLU A 117 -14.53 3.65 -0.35
N ASN A 118 -13.28 3.44 -0.77
CA ASN A 118 -12.29 2.67 -0.01
C ASN A 118 -11.13 3.52 0.55
N LEU A 119 -11.04 4.80 0.17
CA LEU A 119 -10.02 5.73 0.65
C LEU A 119 -9.93 5.82 2.18
N SER A 120 -11.07 5.89 2.86
CA SER A 120 -11.10 5.96 4.33
C SER A 120 -10.44 4.74 4.97
N SER A 121 -10.68 3.54 4.42
CA SER A 121 -10.03 2.31 4.90
C SER A 121 -8.55 2.28 4.56
N ILE A 122 -8.14 2.71 3.36
CA ILE A 122 -6.71 2.81 3.01
C ILE A 122 -5.98 3.68 4.04
N LYS A 123 -6.52 4.88 4.33
CA LYS A 123 -5.92 5.80 5.32
C LYS A 123 -5.83 5.18 6.71
N LYS A 124 -6.87 4.49 7.17
CA LYS A 124 -6.88 3.80 8.48
C LYS A 124 -5.85 2.67 8.54
N ILE A 125 -5.78 1.83 7.51
CA ILE A 125 -4.82 0.71 7.41
C ILE A 125 -3.39 1.24 7.48
N VAL A 126 -3.05 2.24 6.66
CA VAL A 126 -1.72 2.84 6.67
C VAL A 126 -1.44 3.52 8.02
N GLY A 127 -2.37 4.35 8.51
CA GLY A 127 -2.21 5.04 9.79
C GLY A 127 -1.98 4.09 10.97
N TYR A 128 -2.74 2.98 11.04
CA TYR A 128 -2.57 1.98 12.09
C TYR A 128 -1.19 1.31 12.04
N TRP A 129 -0.67 1.02 10.85
CA TRP A 129 0.65 0.41 10.70
C TRP A 129 1.81 1.34 11.12
N PHE A 130 1.66 2.63 10.87
CA PHE A 130 2.67 3.65 11.19
C PHE A 130 2.77 3.96 12.69
N ASP A 131 1.80 3.54 13.49
CA ASP A 131 1.90 3.63 14.95
C ASP A 131 3.01 2.72 15.47
N ILE A 132 3.94 3.30 16.23
CA ILE A 132 5.15 2.65 16.76
C ILE A 132 4.80 1.42 17.61
N GLY A 133 3.64 1.42 18.29
CA GLY A 133 3.21 0.32 19.15
C GLY A 133 2.63 -0.89 18.40
N ILE A 134 2.36 -0.76 17.10
CA ILE A 134 1.72 -1.83 16.32
C ILE A 134 2.76 -2.78 15.76
N ASP A 135 2.65 -4.07 16.11
CA ASP A 135 3.45 -5.13 15.53
C ASP A 135 2.69 -5.87 14.41
N GLN A 136 3.36 -6.86 13.81
CA GLN A 136 2.78 -7.68 12.74
C GLN A 136 1.48 -8.39 13.17
N THR A 137 1.44 -8.91 14.39
CA THR A 137 0.30 -9.69 14.91
C THR A 137 -0.92 -8.79 15.08
N ALA A 138 -0.72 -7.62 15.69
CA ALA A 138 -1.75 -6.61 15.85
C ALA A 138 -2.27 -6.13 14.49
N MET A 139 -1.38 -5.86 13.53
CA MET A 139 -1.77 -5.46 12.18
C MET A 139 -2.57 -6.55 11.45
N GLN A 140 -2.15 -7.81 11.54
CA GLN A 140 -2.86 -8.93 10.91
C GLN A 140 -4.28 -9.10 11.51
N ALA A 141 -4.43 -8.91 12.82
CA ALA A 141 -5.73 -8.93 13.47
C ALA A 141 -6.61 -7.76 13.00
N TYR A 142 -6.03 -6.55 12.91
CA TYR A 142 -6.71 -5.36 12.42
C TYR A 142 -7.22 -5.51 10.98
N LEU A 143 -6.38 -6.03 10.07
CA LEU A 143 -6.75 -6.29 8.68
C LEU A 143 -7.95 -7.24 8.56
N LYS A 144 -8.04 -8.28 9.41
CA LYS A 144 -9.20 -9.18 9.42
C LYS A 144 -10.47 -8.44 9.80
N THR A 145 -10.41 -7.54 10.79
CA THR A 145 -11.59 -6.77 11.22
C THR A 145 -12.04 -5.77 10.16
N GLU A 146 -11.12 -5.04 9.53
CA GLU A 146 -11.46 -4.04 8.50
C GLU A 146 -11.96 -4.68 7.20
N THR A 147 -11.49 -5.89 6.85
CA THR A 147 -11.95 -6.60 5.64
C THR A 147 -13.25 -7.36 5.86
N GLN A 148 -13.47 -7.98 7.03
CA GLN A 148 -14.72 -8.67 7.35
C GLN A 148 -15.91 -7.70 7.51
N ALA A 149 -15.69 -6.49 8.05
CA ALA A 149 -16.73 -5.47 8.21
C ALA A 149 -17.36 -5.00 6.89
N LYS A 150 -16.77 -5.34 5.73
CA LYS A 150 -17.28 -4.98 4.39
C LYS A 150 -17.96 -6.12 3.64
N SER A 151 -17.97 -7.33 4.21
CA SER A 151 -18.53 -8.54 3.57
C SER A 151 -19.89 -8.97 4.14
N GLY A 152 -20.43 -8.23 5.11
CA GLY A 152 -21.76 -8.44 5.71
C GLY A 152 -22.65 -7.22 5.50
#